data_AF-A0A5C8SL58-F1
#
_entry.id   AF-A0A5C8SL58-F1
#
_cell.length_a   1.000
_cell.length_b   1.000
_cell.length_c   1.000
_cell.angle_alpha   90.00
_cell.angle_beta   90.00
_cell.angle_gamma   90.00
#
_symmetry.space_group_name_H-M   'P 1'
#
loop_
_entity.id
_entity.type
_entity.pdbx_description
1 polymer ?
#
loop_
_entity_poly.entity_id
_entity_poly.type
_entity_poly.pdbx_seq_one_letter_code
_entity_poly.pdbx_strand_id
1 'polypeptide(L)'
;MELSEAEIEARLSDLRRRREALDREIADHVLYLELGRRLRGAGPAPAQSEERASELHEPPEAVSPRAPAAIRTMPAAPEPPQRVPVAFEVDPAGARCYGRALIEAACGILVRAGRPMHAGEILEALVAEGFAVPGQDPVAALNTRLWKRSGPHGPLRRLGDAVYAPALGAE
;
A
#
# COMPACT_ATOMS: atom_id res chain seq x y z
N MET A 1 8.81 -28.24 26.07
CA MET A 1 9.45 -29.08 25.04
C MET A 1 9.80 -28.15 23.90
N GLU A 2 11.09 -27.83 23.77
CA GLU A 2 11.56 -27.05 22.62
C GLU A 2 11.51 -27.97 21.40
N LEU A 3 10.94 -27.48 20.29
CA LEU A 3 10.87 -28.22 19.04
C LEU A 3 12.29 -28.40 18.51
N SER A 4 12.61 -29.60 18.06
CA SER A 4 13.86 -29.87 17.35
C SER A 4 13.90 -29.11 16.01
N GLU A 5 15.10 -28.86 15.49
CA GLU A 5 15.31 -28.20 14.20
C GLU A 5 14.54 -28.89 13.05
N ALA A 6 14.56 -30.22 13.02
CA ALA A 6 13.84 -31.01 12.02
C ALA A 6 12.31 -30.83 12.11
N GLU A 7 11.75 -30.69 13.31
CA GLU A 7 10.31 -30.42 13.51
C GLU A 7 9.95 -29.00 13.06
N ILE A 8 10.86 -28.03 13.26
CA ILE A 8 10.68 -26.66 12.77
C ILE A 8 10.71 -26.61 11.24
N GLU A 9 11.65 -27.31 10.61
CA GLU A 9 11.74 -27.40 9.14
C GLU A 9 10.51 -28.08 8.51
N ALA A 10 10.03 -29.16 9.12
CA ALA A 10 8.81 -29.83 8.69
C ALA A 10 7.60 -28.88 8.76
N ARG A 11 7.46 -28.18 9.89
CA ARG A 11 6.37 -27.21 10.10
C ARG A 11 6.45 -26.03 9.12
N LEU A 12 7.66 -25.55 8.82
CA LEU A 12 7.88 -24.49 7.83
C LEU A 12 7.48 -24.95 6.42
N SER A 13 7.80 -26.20 6.07
CA SER A 13 7.43 -26.79 4.78
C SER A 13 5.90 -26.95 4.65
N ASP A 14 5.23 -27.37 5.72
CA ASP A 14 3.77 -27.44 5.77
C ASP A 14 3.11 -26.07 5.61
N LEU A 15 3.63 -25.05 6.29
CA LEU A 15 3.13 -23.67 6.17
C LEU A 15 3.30 -23.13 4.74
N ARG A 16 4.43 -23.41 4.09
CA ARG A 16 4.67 -23.03 2.69
C ARG A 16 3.67 -23.71 1.74
N ARG A 17 3.44 -25.01 1.88
CA ARG A 17 2.43 -25.74 1.10
C ARG A 17 1.02 -25.17 1.31
N ARG A 18 0.68 -24.84 2.56
CA ARG A 18 -0.62 -24.25 2.88
C ARG A 18 -0.79 -22.88 2.24
N ARG A 19 0.26 -22.06 2.24
CA ARG A 19 0.26 -20.76 1.55
C ARG A 19 0.01 -20.93 0.06
N GLU A 20 0.73 -21.84 -0.60
CA GLU A 20 0.54 -22.09 -2.04
C GLU A 20 -0.87 -22.61 -2.38
N ALA A 21 -1.49 -23.38 -1.48
CA ALA A 21 -2.88 -23.80 -1.64
C ALA A 21 -3.84 -22.61 -1.57
N LEU A 22 -3.68 -21.74 -0.58
CA LEU A 22 -4.49 -20.52 -0.43
C LEU A 22 -4.31 -19.58 -1.62
N ASP A 23 -3.09 -19.39 -2.11
CA ASP A 23 -2.81 -18.53 -3.27
C ASP A 23 -3.54 -19.04 -4.54
N ARG A 24 -3.61 -20.37 -4.72
CA ARG A 24 -4.39 -20.99 -5.80
C ARG A 24 -5.90 -20.77 -5.64
N GLU A 25 -6.43 -20.95 -4.43
CA GLU A 25 -7.85 -20.69 -4.13
C GLU A 25 -8.23 -19.23 -4.38
N ILE A 26 -7.36 -18.29 -3.97
CA ILE A 26 -7.58 -16.85 -4.23
C ILE A 26 -7.63 -16.58 -5.74
N ALA A 27 -6.68 -17.12 -6.51
CA ALA A 27 -6.64 -16.93 -7.96
C ALA A 27 -7.92 -17.45 -8.65
N ASP A 28 -8.41 -18.60 -8.22
CA ASP A 28 -9.66 -19.20 -8.73
C ASP A 28 -10.88 -18.31 -8.43
N HIS A 29 -11.00 -17.79 -7.20
CA HIS A 29 -12.09 -16.89 -6.84
C HIS A 29 -12.01 -15.55 -7.58
N VAL A 30 -10.82 -15.01 -7.81
CA VAL A 30 -10.62 -13.81 -8.63
C VAL A 30 -11.14 -14.04 -10.05
N LEU A 31 -10.80 -15.18 -10.66
CA LEU A 31 -11.30 -15.55 -11.99
C LEU A 31 -12.83 -15.61 -12.03
N TYR A 32 -13.46 -16.24 -11.04
CA TYR A 32 -14.92 -16.30 -10.96
C TYR A 32 -15.58 -14.92 -10.78
N LEU A 33 -14.97 -14.04 -9.99
CA LEU A 33 -15.46 -12.66 -9.82
C LEU A 33 -15.35 -11.86 -11.12
N GLU A 34 -14.24 -11.98 -11.84
CA GLU A 34 -14.06 -11.34 -13.15
C GLU A 34 -15.07 -11.83 -14.17
N LEU A 35 -15.32 -13.15 -14.23
CA LEU A 35 -16.35 -13.73 -15.08
C LEU A 35 -17.74 -13.16 -14.73
N GLY A 36 -18.08 -13.12 -13.44
CA GLY A 36 -19.34 -12.53 -12.98
C GLY A 36 -19.48 -11.04 -13.34
N ARG A 37 -18.39 -10.27 -13.30
CA ARG A 37 -18.39 -8.86 -13.75
C ARG A 37 -18.63 -8.76 -15.26
N ARG A 38 -17.99 -9.61 -16.07
CA ARG A 38 -18.21 -9.64 -17.53
C ARG A 38 -19.64 -10.03 -17.88
N LEU A 39 -20.20 -11.04 -17.23
CA LEU A 39 -21.58 -11.48 -17.47
C LEU A 39 -22.60 -10.42 -17.04
N ARG A 40 -22.36 -9.69 -15.94
CA ARG A 40 -23.22 -8.56 -15.52
C ARG A 40 -23.03 -7.30 -16.36
N GLY A 41 -21.83 -7.08 -16.89
CA GLY A 41 -21.47 -5.95 -17.75
C GLY A 41 -21.80 -6.16 -19.23
N ALA A 42 -22.19 -7.37 -19.65
CA ALA A 42 -22.66 -7.68 -20.99
C ALA A 42 -24.12 -7.24 -21.23
N GLY A 43 -24.42 -5.98 -20.89
CA GLY A 43 -25.50 -5.21 -21.52
C GLY A 43 -24.92 -4.42 -22.71
N PRO A 44 -25.70 -4.03 -23.73
CA PRO A 44 -25.16 -3.42 -24.94
C PRO A 44 -24.47 -2.11 -24.59
N ALA A 45 -23.15 -2.04 -24.80
CA ALA A 45 -22.39 -0.82 -24.68
C ALA A 45 -22.81 0.17 -25.78
N PRO A 46 -23.11 1.44 -25.48
CA PRO A 46 -23.12 2.46 -26.51
C PRO A 46 -21.67 2.74 -26.94
N ALA A 47 -21.50 2.84 -28.25
CA ALA A 47 -20.25 3.05 -28.96
C ALA A 47 -19.41 4.18 -28.37
N GLN A 48 -18.16 3.89 -28.02
CA GLN A 48 -17.15 4.90 -27.81
C GLN A 48 -16.63 5.35 -29.19
N SER A 49 -17.19 6.47 -29.65
CA SER A 49 -16.57 7.51 -30.47
C SER A 49 -15.34 7.12 -31.29
N GLU A 50 -15.59 6.42 -32.39
CA GLU A 50 -14.74 6.51 -33.59
C GLU A 50 -15.19 7.74 -34.40
N GLU A 51 -14.63 8.91 -34.10
CA GLU A 51 -14.70 10.02 -35.05
C GLU A 51 -13.44 10.88 -34.94
N ARG A 52 -12.44 10.48 -35.72
CA ARG A 52 -11.52 11.40 -36.39
C ARG A 52 -10.88 10.68 -37.58
N ALA A 53 -11.71 10.42 -38.58
CA ALA A 53 -11.28 10.19 -39.95
C ALA A 53 -11.37 11.52 -40.71
N SER A 54 -10.21 12.06 -41.05
CA SER A 54 -9.89 12.98 -42.18
C SER A 54 -8.47 13.48 -41.89
N GLU A 55 -7.47 13.39 -42.74
CA GLU A 55 -7.38 13.02 -44.14
C GLU A 55 -5.90 12.76 -44.48
N LEU A 56 -5.71 11.91 -45.48
CA LEU A 56 -4.47 11.47 -46.10
C LEU A 56 -3.56 12.61 -46.61
N HIS A 57 -2.25 12.55 -46.34
CA HIS A 57 -1.17 12.64 -47.37
C HIS A 57 0.25 12.44 -46.77
N GLU A 58 1.11 11.67 -47.46
CA GLU A 58 2.56 11.51 -47.19
C GLU A 58 3.38 12.06 -48.40
N PRO A 59 4.74 12.11 -48.40
CA PRO A 59 5.61 13.30 -48.27
C PRO A 59 6.42 13.63 -49.58
N PRO A 60 7.42 14.56 -49.65
CA PRO A 60 8.79 14.34 -49.12
C PRO A 60 9.62 15.58 -48.65
N GLU A 61 10.80 15.27 -48.10
CA GLU A 61 11.99 16.01 -47.61
C GLU A 61 12.31 17.46 -48.07
N ALA A 62 12.82 18.29 -47.13
CA ALA A 62 14.17 18.92 -47.16
C ALA A 62 14.46 19.87 -45.96
N VAL A 63 15.52 19.51 -45.21
CA VAL A 63 16.47 20.22 -44.30
C VAL A 63 16.51 21.78 -44.42
N SER A 64 16.43 22.65 -43.38
CA SER A 64 17.35 22.88 -42.23
C SER A 64 16.84 24.06 -41.32
N PRO A 65 17.50 24.45 -40.20
CA PRO A 65 16.98 24.34 -38.84
C PRO A 65 16.41 25.65 -38.26
N ARG A 66 15.36 25.54 -37.44
CA ARG A 66 14.88 26.63 -36.57
C ARG A 66 14.98 26.19 -35.12
N ALA A 67 15.55 27.09 -34.32
CA ALA A 67 15.94 26.96 -32.91
C ALA A 67 15.02 26.10 -32.02
N PRO A 68 15.56 25.35 -31.04
CA PRO A 68 14.76 24.56 -30.13
C PRO A 68 13.88 25.48 -29.28
N ALA A 69 12.58 25.43 -29.52
CA ALA A 69 11.59 25.91 -28.57
C ALA A 69 11.77 25.09 -27.30
N ALA A 70 12.22 25.75 -26.24
CA ALA A 70 12.34 25.18 -24.92
C ALA A 70 10.99 24.60 -24.51
N ILE A 71 10.87 23.27 -24.54
CA ILE A 71 9.86 22.56 -23.77
C ILE A 71 10.13 22.98 -22.33
N ARG A 72 9.28 23.84 -21.77
CA ARG A 72 9.22 24.01 -20.32
C ARG A 72 8.79 22.68 -19.76
N THR A 73 9.76 21.84 -19.42
CA THR A 73 9.59 20.80 -18.41
C THR A 73 9.12 21.53 -17.17
N MET A 74 7.82 21.45 -16.89
CA MET A 74 7.36 21.83 -15.57
C MET A 74 8.11 20.92 -14.59
N PRO A 75 8.83 21.47 -13.59
CA PRO A 75 9.36 20.64 -12.53
C PRO A 75 8.17 19.90 -11.92
N ALA A 76 8.26 18.56 -11.88
CA ALA A 76 7.37 17.76 -11.09
C ALA A 76 7.26 18.40 -9.70
N ALA A 77 6.04 18.55 -9.20
CA ALA A 77 5.83 19.01 -7.83
C ALA A 77 6.77 18.21 -6.91
N PRO A 78 7.45 18.86 -5.95
CA PRO A 78 8.37 18.14 -5.07
C PRO A 78 7.59 17.02 -4.42
N GLU A 79 7.96 15.77 -4.70
CA GLU A 79 7.49 14.64 -3.93
C GLU A 79 7.73 15.00 -2.46
N PRO A 80 6.73 14.83 -1.57
CA PRO A 80 6.94 15.09 -0.16
C PRO A 80 8.18 14.31 0.29
N PRO A 81 9.09 14.91 1.08
CA PRO A 81 10.34 14.26 1.44
C PRO A 81 10.01 12.92 2.06
N GLN A 82 10.33 11.84 1.34
CA GLN A 82 10.11 10.49 1.81
C GLN A 82 10.85 10.37 3.15
N ARG A 83 10.10 10.15 4.23
CA ARG A 83 10.68 9.90 5.54
C ARG A 83 11.24 8.48 5.48
N VAL A 84 12.52 8.38 5.14
CA VAL A 84 13.19 7.09 5.00
C VAL A 84 13.36 6.46 6.38
N PRO A 85 12.96 5.20 6.58
CA PRO A 85 13.20 4.49 7.83
C PRO A 85 14.70 4.33 8.06
N VAL A 86 15.15 4.69 9.27
CA VAL A 86 16.53 4.51 9.71
C VAL A 86 16.68 3.10 10.26
N ALA A 87 17.66 2.35 9.74
CA ALA A 87 17.99 1.02 10.24
C ALA A 87 18.45 1.11 11.70
N PHE A 88 17.96 0.21 12.56
CA PHE A 88 18.22 0.26 13.99
C PHE A 88 19.70 0.04 14.32
N GLU A 89 20.39 -0.77 13.51
CA GLU A 89 21.81 -1.10 13.62
C GLU A 89 22.71 0.11 13.29
N VAL A 90 22.22 1.02 12.44
CA VAL A 90 22.96 2.21 12.00
C VAL A 90 22.79 3.34 13.01
N ASP A 91 21.54 3.62 13.40
CA ASP A 91 21.23 4.62 14.41
C ASP A 91 20.00 4.21 15.24
N PRO A 92 20.22 3.64 16.44
CA PRO A 92 19.15 3.25 17.34
C PRO A 92 18.27 4.41 17.80
N ALA A 93 18.81 5.63 17.91
CA ALA A 93 18.05 6.80 18.34
C ALA A 93 17.14 7.27 17.21
N GLY A 94 17.67 7.40 16.00
CA GLY A 94 16.91 7.71 14.78
C GLY A 94 15.80 6.70 14.51
N ALA A 95 16.08 5.40 14.63
CA ALA A 95 15.07 4.35 14.45
C ALA A 95 13.92 4.45 15.47
N ARG A 96 14.22 4.80 16.73
CA ARG A 96 13.19 5.02 17.78
C ARG A 96 12.39 6.29 17.52
N CYS A 97 13.03 7.38 17.10
CA CYS A 97 12.36 8.62 16.74
C CYS A 97 11.43 8.41 15.54
N TYR A 98 11.89 7.70 14.50
CA TYR A 98 11.08 7.31 13.36
C TYR A 98 9.88 6.46 13.78
N GLY A 99 10.10 5.43 14.61
CA GLY A 99 9.03 4.58 15.13
C GLY A 99 8.02 5.29 16.04
N ARG A 100 8.37 6.45 16.62
CA ARG A 100 7.42 7.32 17.33
C ARG A 100 6.63 8.16 16.34
N ALA A 101 7.30 8.87 15.44
CA ALA A 101 6.68 9.70 14.41
C ALA A 101 5.69 8.92 13.53
N LEU A 102 6.04 7.68 13.16
CA LEU A 102 5.18 6.79 12.38
C LEU A 102 3.86 6.49 13.09
N ILE A 103 3.89 6.36 14.41
CA ILE A 103 2.69 6.00 15.19
C ILE A 103 1.87 7.24 15.52
N GLU A 104 2.51 8.38 15.77
CA GLU A 104 1.81 9.67 15.84
C GLU A 104 1.05 9.95 14.54
N ALA A 105 1.69 9.72 13.38
CA ALA A 105 1.04 9.86 12.08
C ALA A 105 -0.13 8.88 11.91
N ALA A 106 0.04 7.61 12.29
CA ALA A 106 -1.04 6.62 12.25
C ALA A 106 -2.24 7.03 13.12
N CYS A 107 -1.99 7.56 14.33
CA CYS A 107 -3.04 8.12 15.17
C CYS A 107 -3.71 9.34 14.51
N GLY A 108 -2.94 10.24 13.92
CA GLY A 108 -3.45 11.42 13.21
C GLY A 108 -4.31 11.06 11.98
N ILE A 109 -3.98 9.99 11.26
CA ILE A 109 -4.79 9.43 10.17
C ILE A 109 -6.14 8.95 10.71
N LEU A 110 -6.13 8.15 11.78
CA LEU A 110 -7.34 7.62 12.39
C LEU A 110 -8.27 8.73 12.93
N VAL A 111 -7.69 9.76 13.56
CA VAL A 111 -8.46 10.92 14.05
C VAL A 111 -9.09 11.69 12.89
N ARG A 112 -8.33 11.99 11.84
CA ARG A 112 -8.87 12.70 10.65
C ARG A 112 -9.91 11.88 9.89
N ALA A 113 -9.74 10.56 9.82
CA ALA A 113 -10.67 9.68 9.15
C ALA A 113 -12.01 9.56 9.91
N GLY A 114 -12.02 9.77 11.23
CA GLY A 114 -13.22 9.71 12.06
C GLY A 114 -13.90 8.34 12.09
N ARG A 115 -13.22 7.29 11.62
CA ARG A 115 -13.74 5.91 11.56
C ARG A 115 -12.64 4.90 11.88
N PRO A 116 -13.00 3.68 12.35
CA PRO A 116 -12.05 2.58 12.42
C PRO A 116 -11.49 2.24 11.03
N MET A 117 -10.21 1.87 10.97
CA MET A 117 -9.51 1.51 9.75
C MET A 117 -8.70 0.24 9.93
N HIS A 118 -8.61 -0.57 8.87
CA HIS A 118 -7.72 -1.72 8.82
C HIS A 118 -6.26 -1.28 8.68
N ALA A 119 -5.30 -2.06 9.19
CA ALA A 119 -3.87 -1.74 9.12
C ALA A 119 -3.38 -1.50 7.69
N GLY A 120 -3.96 -2.19 6.69
CA GLY A 120 -3.67 -1.94 5.27
C GLY A 120 -4.09 -0.53 4.81
N GLU A 121 -5.30 -0.09 5.16
CA GLU A 121 -5.77 1.27 4.83
C GLU A 121 -4.92 2.34 5.54
N ILE A 122 -4.51 2.09 6.79
CA ILE A 122 -3.63 3.00 7.53
C ILE A 122 -2.25 3.07 6.87
N LEU A 123 -1.72 1.94 6.39
CA LEU A 123 -0.45 1.89 5.66
C LEU A 123 -0.52 2.71 4.37
N GLU A 124 -1.59 2.56 3.58
CA GLU A 124 -1.78 3.34 2.35
C GLU A 124 -1.75 4.84 2.61
N ALA A 125 -2.46 5.30 3.66
CA ALA A 125 -2.43 6.69 4.07
C ALA A 125 -1.05 7.16 4.58
N LEU A 126 -0.33 6.31 5.32
CA LEU A 126 1.04 6.60 5.76
C LEU A 126 2.01 6.75 4.58
N VAL A 127 1.90 5.88 3.57
CA VAL A 127 2.71 5.96 2.35
C VAL A 127 2.40 7.24 1.57
N ALA A 128 1.13 7.62 1.48
CA ALA A 128 0.74 8.91 0.89
C ALA A 128 1.32 10.13 1.64
N GLU A 129 1.59 10.00 2.95
CA GLU A 129 2.28 11.01 3.76
C GLU A 129 3.81 10.90 3.76
N GLY A 130 4.36 10.00 2.94
CA GLY A 130 5.79 9.79 2.76
C GLY A 130 6.44 8.90 3.82
N PHE A 131 5.69 8.16 4.63
CA PHE A 131 6.26 7.15 5.53
C PHE A 131 6.47 5.82 4.80
N ALA A 132 7.49 5.07 5.21
CA ALA A 132 7.68 3.69 4.80
C ALA A 132 7.78 2.79 6.04
N VAL A 133 7.11 1.64 5.98
CA VAL A 133 7.19 0.63 7.03
C VAL A 133 8.17 -0.46 6.59
N PRO A 134 9.32 -0.63 7.26
CA PRO A 134 10.29 -1.64 6.89
C PRO A 134 9.79 -3.04 7.28
N GLY A 135 10.07 -4.01 6.40
CA GLY A 135 9.74 -5.42 6.56
C GLY A 135 9.30 -6.07 5.26
N GLN A 136 9.34 -7.40 5.19
CA GLN A 136 8.88 -8.16 4.02
C GLN A 136 7.36 -8.10 3.83
N ASP A 137 6.61 -7.94 4.94
CA ASP A 137 5.20 -7.62 4.95
C ASP A 137 4.99 -6.31 5.75
N PRO A 138 4.89 -5.16 5.07
CA PRO A 138 4.68 -3.86 5.71
C PRO A 138 3.37 -3.78 6.51
N VAL A 139 2.31 -4.48 6.08
CA VAL A 139 1.01 -4.47 6.76
C VAL A 139 1.12 -5.24 8.08
N ALA A 140 1.68 -6.46 8.06
CA ALA A 140 1.90 -7.23 9.29
C ALA A 140 2.87 -6.53 10.26
N ALA A 141 3.91 -5.89 9.70
CA ALA A 141 4.87 -5.13 10.49
C ALA A 141 4.23 -3.88 11.13
N LEU A 142 3.34 -3.17 10.43
CA LEU A 142 2.56 -2.07 10.99
C LEU A 142 1.58 -2.58 12.05
N ASN A 143 0.83 -3.65 11.73
CA ASN A 143 -0.13 -4.28 12.62
C ASN A 143 0.51 -4.64 13.97
N THR A 144 1.68 -5.28 13.96
CA THR A 144 2.43 -5.62 15.18
C THR A 144 2.84 -4.39 16.00
N ARG A 145 3.09 -3.25 15.36
CA ARG A 145 3.43 -2.00 16.08
C ARG A 145 2.17 -1.36 16.69
N LEU A 146 1.06 -1.35 15.96
CA LEU A 146 -0.23 -0.80 16.43
C LEU A 146 -0.81 -1.63 17.57
N TRP A 147 -0.82 -2.97 17.45
CA TRP A 147 -1.33 -3.87 18.49
C TRP A 147 -0.58 -3.69 19.81
N LYS A 148 0.75 -3.51 19.77
CA LYS A 148 1.61 -3.33 20.97
C LYS A 148 1.26 -2.04 21.71
N ARG A 149 0.56 -1.12 21.04
CA ARG A 149 0.17 0.20 21.53
C ARG A 149 -1.34 0.32 21.71
N SER A 150 -2.09 -0.78 21.57
CA SER A 150 -3.56 -0.82 21.70
C SER A 150 -4.07 -1.25 23.09
N GLY A 151 -3.25 -1.04 24.13
CA GLY A 151 -3.58 -1.43 25.51
C GLY A 151 -4.51 -0.44 26.24
N PRO A 152 -4.86 -0.71 27.52
CA PRO A 152 -5.82 0.09 28.30
C PRO A 152 -5.48 1.59 28.43
N HIS A 153 -4.19 1.93 28.35
CA HIS A 153 -3.68 3.30 28.38
C HIS A 153 -2.96 3.69 27.08
N GLY A 154 -3.19 2.92 26.01
CA GLY A 154 -2.61 3.15 24.70
C GLY A 154 -3.39 4.20 23.91
N PRO A 155 -2.75 4.87 22.94
CA PRO A 155 -3.42 5.87 22.08
C PRO A 155 -4.41 5.24 21.08
N LEU A 156 -4.47 3.90 21.03
CA LEU A 156 -5.25 3.14 20.06
C LEU A 156 -6.12 2.12 20.78
N ARG A 157 -7.25 1.80 20.15
CA ARG A 157 -8.09 0.66 20.49
C ARG A 157 -8.11 -0.30 19.32
N ARG A 158 -7.91 -1.59 19.60
CA ARG A 158 -8.10 -2.66 18.62
C ARG A 158 -9.56 -3.12 18.68
N LEU A 159 -10.27 -3.06 17.56
CA LEU A 159 -11.69 -3.43 17.47
C LEU A 159 -11.93 -4.79 16.80
N GLY A 160 -10.93 -5.31 16.09
CA GLY A 160 -11.03 -6.56 15.36
C GLY A 160 -9.68 -7.00 14.80
N ASP A 161 -9.70 -7.88 13.80
CA ASP A 161 -8.46 -8.32 13.19
C ASP A 161 -7.83 -7.19 12.37
N ALA A 162 -6.68 -6.71 12.83
CA ALA A 162 -5.97 -5.55 12.31
C ALA A 162 -6.82 -4.27 12.11
N VAL A 163 -7.98 -4.15 12.78
CA VAL A 163 -8.82 -2.93 12.76
C VAL A 163 -8.56 -2.09 14.01
N TYR A 164 -8.23 -0.82 13.79
CA TYR A 164 -7.83 0.12 14.83
C TYR A 164 -8.70 1.38 14.80
N ALA A 165 -8.90 1.96 15.98
CA ALA A 165 -9.57 3.22 16.21
C ALA A 165 -8.76 4.06 17.21
N PRO A 166 -8.90 5.41 17.22
CA PRO A 166 -8.27 6.21 18.25
C PRO A 166 -8.86 5.82 19.62
N ALA A 167 -8.00 5.76 20.64
CA ALA A 167 -8.49 5.77 22.01
C ALA A 167 -9.09 7.16 22.24
N LEU A 168 -10.40 7.24 22.45
CA LEU A 168 -11.03 8.47 22.94
C LEU A 168 -10.31 8.80 24.25
N GLY A 169 -9.51 9.86 24.27
CA GLY A 169 -8.98 10.36 25.51
C GLY A 169 -10.16 10.63 26.44
N ALA A 170 -10.17 9.98 27.60
CA ALA A 170 -10.76 10.64 28.75
C ALA A 170 -9.94 11.92 28.93
N GLU A 171 -10.57 13.06 28.67
CA GLU A 171 -10.04 14.37 29.07
C GLU A 171 -9.66 14.38 30.55
#